data_AF-A0A850LX12-F1
#
_entry.id   AF-A0A850LX12-F1
#
_cell.length_a   1.000
_cell.length_b   1.000
_cell.length_c   1.000
_cell.angle_alpha   90.00
_cell.angle_beta   90.00
_cell.angle_gamma   90.00
#
_symmetry.space_group_name_H-M   'P 1'
#
loop_
_entity.id
_entity.type
_entity.pdbx_description
1 polymer ?
#
loop_
_entity_poly.entity_id
_entity_poly.type
_entity_poly.pdbx_seq_one_letter_code
_entity_poly.pdbx_strand_id
1 'polypeptide(L)'
;MDFIEYIINCLIISFGRFLDIWATYRVTPKLELETNYLVKKLGWIGGIILQAPLIILGAFFNTFTIFIFVYSFLTAAHNISGSWLVKGIGEEEYTNMLKNGISKVDKFRNIVLDEITPFLVFCVPNMLIWFFFFQTVSFSFNVFLENSNTSYLFMITFGIFFFGLINTIRNIIYLVRLKLQMKKTNNS
;
A
#
# COMPACT_ATOMS: atom_id res chain seq x y z
N MET A 1 -1.87 28.11 -8.13
CA MET A 1 -1.20 26.98 -8.79
C MET A 1 -0.93 27.39 -10.21
N ASP A 2 0.30 27.25 -10.65
CA ASP A 2 0.69 27.53 -12.04
C ASP A 2 0.23 26.38 -12.96
N PHE A 3 -0.02 26.66 -14.24
CA PHE A 3 -0.39 25.63 -15.22
C PHE A 3 0.72 24.59 -15.39
N ILE A 4 1.99 25.02 -15.39
CA ILE A 4 3.13 24.10 -15.47
C ILE A 4 3.15 23.16 -14.26
N GLU A 5 2.95 23.71 -13.07
CA GLU A 5 2.88 22.96 -11.81
C GLU A 5 1.74 21.93 -11.84
N TYR A 6 0.58 22.30 -12.38
CA TYR A 6 -0.56 21.39 -12.55
C TYR A 6 -0.22 20.22 -13.47
N ILE A 7 0.44 20.48 -14.60
CA ILE A 7 0.88 19.45 -15.54
C ILE A 7 1.93 18.54 -14.90
N ILE A 8 2.90 19.09 -14.17
CA ILE A 8 3.90 18.31 -13.44
C ILE A 8 3.22 17.39 -12.43
N ASN A 9 2.26 17.89 -11.66
CA ASN A 9 1.53 17.05 -10.71
C ASN A 9 0.76 15.92 -11.40
N CYS A 10 0.07 16.23 -12.50
CA CYS A 10 -0.62 15.23 -13.31
C CYS A 10 0.34 14.11 -13.76
N LEU A 11 1.54 14.46 -14.21
CA LEU A 11 2.54 13.49 -14.65
C LEU A 11 3.06 12.64 -13.50
N ILE A 12 3.45 13.26 -12.38
CA ILE A 12 3.97 12.55 -11.20
C ILE A 12 2.94 11.57 -10.64
N ILE A 13 1.70 12.03 -10.42
CA ILE A 13 0.66 11.18 -9.85
C ILE A 13 0.25 10.07 -10.81
N SER A 14 0.09 10.37 -12.10
CA SER A 14 -0.27 9.35 -13.10
C SER A 14 0.82 8.29 -13.21
N PHE A 15 2.09 8.69 -13.18
CA PHE A 15 3.21 7.75 -13.18
C PHE A 15 3.21 6.87 -11.93
N GLY A 16 3.02 7.45 -10.74
CA GLY A 16 2.90 6.67 -9.49
C GLY A 16 1.75 5.66 -9.54
N ARG A 17 0.55 6.09 -9.95
CA ARG A 17 -0.62 5.19 -10.05
C ARG A 17 -0.46 4.13 -11.13
N PHE A 18 0.18 4.47 -12.26
CA PHE A 18 0.52 3.50 -13.30
C PHE A 18 1.46 2.42 -12.77
N LEU A 19 2.53 2.79 -12.07
CA LEU A 19 3.46 1.83 -11.48
C LEU A 19 2.76 0.86 -10.52
N ASP A 20 1.87 1.38 -9.68
CA ASP A 20 1.10 0.58 -8.72
C ASP A 20 0.19 -0.44 -9.42
N ILE A 21 -0.60 0.00 -10.41
CA ILE A 21 -1.44 -0.90 -11.21
C ILE A 21 -0.58 -1.92 -11.95
N TRP A 22 0.49 -1.47 -12.63
CA TRP A 22 1.34 -2.34 -13.41
C TRP A 22 2.03 -3.40 -12.55
N ALA A 23 2.54 -3.02 -11.38
CA ALA A 23 3.13 -3.94 -10.42
C ALA A 23 2.11 -4.96 -9.91
N THR A 24 0.88 -4.52 -9.61
CA THR A 24 -0.21 -5.41 -9.18
C THR A 24 -0.58 -6.40 -10.29
N TYR A 25 -0.75 -5.92 -11.53
CA TYR A 25 -1.07 -6.76 -12.70
C TYR A 25 0.01 -7.80 -12.97
N ARG A 26 1.27 -7.41 -12.77
CA ARG A 26 2.42 -8.30 -12.92
C ARG A 26 2.38 -9.48 -11.94
N VAL A 27 1.82 -9.29 -10.74
CA VAL A 27 1.78 -10.32 -9.67
C VAL A 27 0.52 -11.16 -9.75
N THR A 28 -0.64 -10.51 -9.91
CA THR A 28 -1.96 -11.11 -9.74
C THR A 28 -2.88 -10.72 -10.90
N PRO A 29 -2.57 -11.13 -12.15
CA PRO A 29 -3.39 -10.76 -13.31
C PRO A 29 -4.85 -11.22 -13.18
N LYS A 30 -5.13 -12.30 -12.45
CA LYS A 30 -6.49 -12.78 -12.18
C LYS A 30 -7.12 -12.16 -10.93
N LEU A 31 -6.39 -11.32 -10.20
CA LEU A 31 -6.81 -10.67 -8.96
C LEU A 31 -7.18 -11.69 -7.85
N GLU A 32 -6.67 -12.92 -7.90
CA GLU A 32 -7.00 -13.92 -6.88
C GLU A 32 -6.36 -13.56 -5.54
N LEU A 33 -5.10 -13.08 -5.61
CA LEU A 33 -4.32 -12.57 -4.48
C LEU A 33 -4.67 -11.13 -4.07
N GLU A 34 -5.54 -10.44 -4.80
CA GLU A 34 -5.91 -9.07 -4.46
C GLU A 34 -6.77 -9.02 -3.19
N THR A 35 -6.33 -8.20 -2.23
CA THR A 35 -7.00 -8.00 -0.95
C THR A 35 -8.17 -7.02 -1.05
N ASN A 36 -8.11 -6.07 -1.98
CA ASN A 36 -9.15 -5.07 -2.17
C ASN A 36 -10.41 -5.68 -2.78
N TYR A 37 -11.47 -5.73 -1.97
CA TYR A 37 -12.76 -6.29 -2.38
C TYR A 37 -13.37 -5.58 -3.59
N LEU A 38 -13.23 -4.25 -3.69
CA LEU A 38 -13.79 -3.49 -4.81
C LEU A 38 -13.08 -3.85 -6.12
N VAL A 39 -11.75 -3.92 -6.10
CA VAL A 39 -10.97 -4.30 -7.28
C VAL A 39 -11.26 -5.75 -7.69
N LYS A 40 -11.36 -6.66 -6.72
CA LYS A 40 -11.71 -8.06 -6.99
C LYS A 40 -13.11 -8.21 -7.61
N LYS A 41 -14.07 -7.36 -7.22
CA LYS A 41 -15.44 -7.38 -7.75
C LYS A 41 -15.60 -6.71 -9.10
N LEU A 42 -14.92 -5.58 -9.31
CA LEU A 42 -15.05 -4.76 -10.52
C LEU A 42 -14.00 -5.09 -11.60
N GLY A 43 -13.03 -5.94 -11.26
CA GLY A 43 -11.90 -6.27 -12.11
C GLY A 43 -10.95 -5.09 -12.34
N TRP A 44 -10.08 -5.24 -13.33
CA TRP A 44 -9.09 -4.22 -13.70
C TRP A 44 -9.69 -2.89 -14.13
N ILE A 45 -10.87 -2.91 -14.76
CA ILE A 45 -11.60 -1.69 -15.15
C ILE A 45 -11.94 -0.87 -13.90
N GLY A 46 -12.48 -1.50 -12.86
CA GLY A 46 -12.71 -0.83 -11.59
C GLY A 46 -11.43 -0.35 -10.93
N GLY A 47 -10.36 -1.16 -10.97
CA GLY A 47 -9.05 -0.77 -10.47
C GLY A 47 -8.47 0.49 -11.13
N ILE A 48 -8.69 0.67 -12.43
CA ILE A 48 -8.28 1.87 -13.19
C ILE A 48 -9.19 3.05 -12.86
N ILE A 49 -10.51 2.86 -12.85
CA ILE A 49 -11.47 3.94 -12.57
C ILE A 49 -11.26 4.54 -11.17
N LEU A 50 -10.94 3.71 -10.18
CA LEU A 50 -10.65 4.15 -8.82
C LEU A 50 -9.43 5.08 -8.72
N GLN A 51 -8.59 5.17 -9.76
CA GLN A 51 -7.46 6.11 -9.78
C GLN A 51 -7.85 7.54 -10.16
N ALA A 52 -8.94 7.72 -10.91
CA ALA A 52 -9.31 9.05 -11.43
C ALA A 52 -9.49 10.10 -10.32
N PRO A 53 -10.18 9.82 -9.20
CA PRO A 53 -10.29 10.80 -8.11
C PRO A 53 -8.93 11.16 -7.50
N LEU A 54 -8.02 10.19 -7.38
CA LEU A 54 -6.68 10.43 -6.83
C LEU A 54 -5.88 11.34 -7.76
N ILE A 55 -5.88 11.06 -9.07
CA ILE A 55 -5.19 11.86 -10.08
C ILE A 55 -5.74 13.29 -10.10
N ILE A 56 -7.08 13.45 -10.10
CA ILE A 56 -7.73 14.76 -10.06
C ILE A 56 -7.31 15.52 -8.80
N LEU A 57 -7.39 14.89 -7.62
CA LEU A 57 -6.99 15.55 -6.38
C LEU A 57 -5.50 15.92 -6.38
N GLY A 58 -4.60 15.00 -6.75
CA GLY A 58 -3.18 15.30 -6.81
C GLY A 58 -2.84 16.44 -7.76
N ALA A 59 -3.52 16.50 -8.91
CA ALA A 59 -3.33 17.56 -9.87
C ALA A 59 -3.50 18.97 -9.27
N PHE A 60 -4.34 19.14 -8.23
CA PHE A 60 -4.57 20.44 -7.57
C PHE A 60 -3.75 20.67 -6.28
N PHE A 61 -3.08 19.65 -5.74
CA PHE A 61 -2.39 19.74 -4.45
C PHE A 61 -1.00 19.09 -4.54
N ASN A 62 0.07 19.88 -4.55
CA ASN A 62 1.45 19.38 -4.70
C ASN A 62 1.85 18.41 -3.59
N THR A 63 1.62 18.80 -2.35
CA THR A 63 1.90 18.01 -1.16
C THR A 63 1.18 16.66 -1.22
N PHE A 64 -0.08 16.64 -1.67
CA PHE A 64 -0.85 15.41 -1.88
C PHE A 64 -0.31 14.58 -3.04
N THR A 65 0.12 15.20 -4.14
CA THR A 65 0.81 14.51 -5.24
C THR A 65 2.04 13.76 -4.75
N ILE A 66 2.88 14.41 -3.94
CA ILE A 66 4.06 13.76 -3.35
C ILE A 66 3.67 12.59 -2.45
N PHE A 67 2.67 12.77 -1.57
CA PHE A 67 2.16 11.70 -0.72
C PHE A 67 1.70 10.48 -1.55
N ILE A 68 0.84 10.70 -2.55
CA ILE A 68 0.32 9.62 -3.39
C ILE A 68 1.44 8.97 -4.19
N PHE A 69 2.39 9.73 -4.72
CA PHE A 69 3.52 9.19 -5.46
C PHE A 69 4.38 8.27 -4.58
N VAL A 70 4.79 8.72 -3.39
CA VAL A 70 5.58 7.90 -2.46
C VAL A 70 4.83 6.64 -2.06
N TYR A 71 3.57 6.77 -1.67
CA TYR A 71 2.73 5.62 -1.30
C TYR A 71 2.61 4.61 -2.44
N SER A 72 2.37 5.10 -3.66
CA SER A 72 2.20 4.25 -4.85
C SER A 72 3.50 3.56 -5.25
N PHE A 73 4.63 4.26 -5.15
CA PHE A 73 5.95 3.69 -5.42
C PHE A 73 6.30 2.57 -4.44
N LEU A 74 6.06 2.77 -3.14
CA LEU A 74 6.29 1.75 -2.12
C LEU A 74 5.39 0.52 -2.31
N THR A 75 4.11 0.75 -2.63
CA THR A 75 3.16 -0.33 -2.92
C THR A 75 3.58 -1.11 -4.17
N ALA A 76 4.00 -0.42 -5.23
CA ALA A 76 4.53 -1.05 -6.43
C ALA A 76 5.78 -1.89 -6.14
N ALA A 77 6.74 -1.34 -5.38
CA ALA A 77 7.95 -2.05 -4.98
C ALA A 77 7.63 -3.29 -4.13
N HIS A 78 6.68 -3.17 -3.19
CA HIS A 78 6.22 -4.29 -2.37
C HIS A 78 5.59 -5.40 -3.22
N ASN A 79 4.72 -5.05 -4.16
CA ASN A 79 4.10 -6.01 -5.07
C ASN A 79 5.16 -6.72 -5.93
N ILE A 80 6.15 -5.99 -6.45
CA ILE A 80 7.22 -6.59 -7.27
C ILE A 80 8.09 -7.55 -6.43
N SER A 81 8.29 -7.25 -5.16
CA SER A 81 9.04 -8.10 -4.23
C SER A 81 8.40 -9.49 -4.13
N GLY A 82 9.18 -10.53 -4.43
CA GLY A 82 8.67 -11.91 -4.42
C GLY A 82 7.74 -12.27 -5.59
N SER A 83 7.45 -11.35 -6.52
CA SER A 83 6.57 -11.60 -7.66
C SER A 83 7.00 -12.75 -8.56
N TRP A 84 8.31 -13.04 -8.61
CA TRP A 84 8.87 -14.16 -9.37
C TRP A 84 8.32 -15.52 -8.89
N LEU A 85 8.07 -15.67 -7.58
CA LEU A 85 7.58 -16.92 -7.01
C LEU A 85 6.14 -17.17 -7.41
N VAL A 86 5.27 -16.15 -7.27
CA VAL A 86 3.87 -16.21 -7.71
C VAL A 86 3.79 -16.53 -9.21
N LYS A 87 4.64 -15.91 -10.03
CA LYS A 87 4.71 -16.21 -11.46
C LYS A 87 5.19 -17.62 -11.78
N GLY A 88 6.11 -18.16 -10.96
CA GLY A 88 6.69 -19.47 -11.17
C GLY A 88 5.71 -20.61 -10.89
N ILE A 89 4.86 -20.46 -9.86
CA ILE A 89 3.96 -21.54 -9.41
C ILE A 89 2.47 -21.27 -9.69
N GLY A 90 2.09 -20.02 -9.98
CA GLY A 90 0.71 -19.60 -10.16
C GLY A 90 0.04 -19.09 -8.87
N GLU A 91 -1.00 -18.26 -9.03
CA GLU A 91 -1.72 -17.61 -7.91
C GLU A 91 -2.40 -18.61 -6.95
N GLU A 92 -3.05 -19.64 -7.50
CA GLU A 92 -3.75 -20.68 -6.73
C GLU A 92 -2.76 -21.52 -5.91
N GLU A 93 -1.69 -22.00 -6.53
CA GLU A 93 -0.68 -22.82 -5.87
C GLU A 93 0.07 -22.02 -4.80
N TYR A 94 0.35 -20.75 -5.06
CA TYR A 94 0.90 -19.83 -4.06
C TYR A 94 -0.04 -19.70 -2.85
N THR A 95 -1.35 -19.57 -3.09
CA THR A 95 -2.35 -19.51 -2.02
C THR A 95 -2.38 -20.81 -1.21
N ASN A 96 -2.30 -21.96 -1.87
CA ASN A 96 -2.27 -23.27 -1.20
C ASN A 96 -0.98 -23.46 -0.38
N MET A 97 0.16 -23.01 -0.90
CA MET A 97 1.43 -22.98 -0.18
C MET A 97 1.33 -22.16 1.12
N LEU A 98 0.70 -20.98 1.06
CA LEU A 98 0.47 -20.16 2.26
C LEU A 98 -0.45 -20.85 3.28
N LYS A 99 -1.57 -21.45 2.83
CA LYS A 99 -2.46 -22.24 3.71
C LYS A 99 -1.72 -23.39 4.39
N ASN A 100 -0.88 -24.11 3.64
CA ASN A 100 -0.06 -25.19 4.17
C ASN A 100 0.94 -24.67 5.21
N GLY A 101 1.59 -23.53 4.96
CA GLY A 101 2.45 -22.86 5.94
C GLY A 101 1.72 -22.51 7.23
N ILE A 102 0.56 -21.85 7.13
CA ILE A 102 -0.28 -21.48 8.28
C ILE A 102 -0.69 -22.71 9.10
N SER A 103 -1.01 -23.83 8.44
CA SER A 103 -1.44 -25.07 9.10
C SER A 103 -0.36 -25.72 9.97
N LYS A 104 0.92 -25.48 9.64
CA LYS A 104 2.08 -26.08 10.32
C LYS A 104 2.56 -25.28 11.52
N VAL A 105 2.02 -24.08 11.75
CA VAL A 105 2.43 -23.22 12.87
C VAL A 105 1.52 -23.45 14.06
N ASP A 106 2.10 -23.81 15.20
CA ASP A 106 1.39 -24.11 16.45
C ASP A 106 0.50 -22.96 16.92
N LYS A 107 1.02 -21.72 16.82
CA LYS A 107 0.36 -20.52 17.33
C LYS A 107 0.27 -19.46 16.24
N PHE A 108 -0.95 -19.21 15.77
CA PHE A 108 -1.23 -18.17 14.77
C PHE A 108 -0.77 -16.76 15.18
N ARG A 109 -0.68 -16.48 16.50
CA ARG A 109 -0.11 -15.22 16.99
C ARG A 109 1.33 -15.01 16.53
N ASN A 110 2.12 -16.07 16.39
CA ASN A 110 3.51 -15.95 15.94
C ASN A 110 3.56 -15.43 14.50
N ILE A 111 2.70 -15.96 13.62
CA ILE A 111 2.57 -15.46 12.24
C ILE A 111 2.18 -13.97 12.24
N VAL A 112 1.22 -13.57 13.08
CA VAL A 112 0.81 -12.15 13.19
C VAL A 112 1.95 -11.26 13.69
N LEU A 113 2.78 -11.76 14.62
CA LEU A 113 3.96 -11.03 15.09
C LEU A 113 5.02 -10.93 14.00
N ASP A 114 5.22 -11.96 13.18
CA ASP A 114 6.18 -11.93 12.08
C ASP A 114 5.72 -10.94 10.99
N GLU A 115 4.42 -10.80 10.77
CA GLU A 115 3.86 -9.83 9.81
C GLU A 115 3.84 -8.37 10.30
N ILE A 116 4.31 -8.08 11.52
CA ILE A 116 4.42 -6.70 12.02
C ILE A 116 5.64 -5.96 11.44
N THR A 117 6.53 -6.66 10.71
CA THR A 117 7.75 -6.07 10.15
C THR A 117 7.52 -4.76 9.39
N PRO A 118 6.51 -4.62 8.50
CA PRO A 118 6.29 -3.35 7.81
C PRO A 118 5.98 -2.20 8.78
N PHE A 119 5.24 -2.45 9.86
CA PHE A 119 5.00 -1.45 10.90
C PHE A 119 6.30 -1.05 11.60
N LEU A 120 7.14 -2.02 11.98
CA LEU A 120 8.40 -1.72 12.66
C LEU A 120 9.38 -0.96 11.77
N VAL A 121 9.47 -1.33 10.48
CA VAL A 121 10.42 -0.73 9.54
C VAL A 121 9.95 0.65 9.05
N PHE A 122 8.65 0.83 8.79
CA PHE A 122 8.15 2.05 8.16
C PHE A 122 7.41 2.97 9.13
N CYS A 123 6.71 2.47 10.15
CA CYS A 123 6.00 3.34 11.09
C CYS A 123 6.92 3.88 12.18
N VAL A 124 7.69 3.03 12.86
CA VAL A 124 8.46 3.42 14.05
C VAL A 124 9.50 4.52 13.75
N PRO A 125 10.33 4.43 12.68
CA PRO A 125 11.26 5.51 12.36
C PRO A 125 10.56 6.82 11.99
N ASN A 126 9.44 6.76 11.27
CA ASN A 126 8.69 7.96 10.89
C ASN A 126 7.98 8.59 12.10
N MET A 127 7.52 7.81 13.08
CA MET A 127 7.02 8.33 14.36
C MET A 127 8.12 9.10 15.12
N LEU A 128 9.36 8.60 15.12
CA LEU A 128 10.48 9.31 15.72
C LEU A 128 10.80 10.62 14.98
N ILE A 129 10.80 10.60 13.64
CA ILE A 129 10.97 11.80 12.82
C ILE A 129 9.88 12.83 13.18
N TRP A 130 8.62 12.40 13.29
CA TRP A 130 7.52 13.27 13.66
C TRP A 130 7.61 13.81 15.07
N PHE A 131 8.08 13.01 16.02
CA PHE A 131 8.31 13.47 17.39
C PHE A 131 9.26 14.68 17.40
N PHE A 132 10.37 14.63 16.65
CA PHE A 132 11.27 15.78 16.53
C PHE A 132 10.68 16.90 15.68
N PHE A 133 10.00 16.57 14.58
CA PHE A 133 9.35 17.54 13.71
C PHE A 133 8.35 18.43 14.48
N PHE A 134 7.48 17.83 15.30
CA PHE A 134 6.47 18.55 16.08
C PHE A 134 7.05 19.37 17.25
N GLN A 135 8.29 19.11 17.67
CA GLN A 135 8.99 20.00 18.60
C GLN A 135 9.46 21.28 17.91
N THR A 136 9.78 21.20 16.62
CA THR A 136 10.33 22.32 15.84
C THR A 136 9.28 23.12 15.07
N VAL A 137 8.17 22.48 14.70
CA VAL A 137 7.12 23.06 13.85
C VAL A 137 5.80 23.01 14.61
N SER A 138 5.14 24.16 14.75
CA SER A 138 3.77 24.21 15.26
C SER A 138 2.85 23.48 14.28
N PHE A 139 2.32 22.33 14.70
CA PHE A 139 1.42 21.55 13.85
C PHE A 139 0.16 22.37 13.55
N SER A 140 -0.10 22.56 12.26
CA SER A 140 -1.33 23.16 11.77
C SER A 140 -1.83 22.36 10.57
N PHE A 141 -3.14 22.37 10.33
CA PHE A 141 -3.72 21.74 9.14
C PHE A 141 -3.13 22.30 7.84
N ASN A 142 -2.65 23.55 7.88
CA ASN A 142 -2.00 24.21 6.74
C ASN A 142 -0.70 23.51 6.31
N VAL A 143 -0.03 22.76 7.20
CA VAL A 143 1.16 21.97 6.83
C VAL A 143 0.84 21.00 5.69
N PHE A 144 -0.40 20.51 5.59
CA PHE A 144 -0.80 19.62 4.50
C PHE A 144 -1.01 20.32 3.16
N LEU A 145 -1.24 21.64 3.14
CA LEU A 145 -1.61 22.39 1.95
C LEU A 145 -0.52 23.38 1.51
N GLU A 146 0.39 23.73 2.41
CA GLU A 146 1.45 24.69 2.15
C GLU A 146 2.54 24.08 1.26
N ASN A 147 2.98 24.85 0.26
CA ASN A 147 4.06 24.45 -0.65
C ASN A 147 5.43 24.75 -0.04
N SER A 148 5.70 24.19 1.14
CA SER A 148 6.96 24.36 1.86
C SER A 148 7.78 23.06 1.88
N ASN A 149 9.12 23.17 2.02
CA ASN A 149 9.99 22.00 2.17
C ASN A 149 9.57 21.13 3.38
N THR A 150 9.13 21.79 4.46
CA THR A 150 8.60 21.18 5.67
C THR A 150 7.36 20.32 5.38
N SER A 151 6.43 20.86 4.58
CA SER A 151 5.22 20.16 4.15
C SER A 151 5.53 18.97 3.25
N TYR A 152 6.46 19.11 2.30
CA TYR A 152 6.89 17.99 1.45
C TYR A 152 7.55 16.87 2.25
N LEU A 153 8.46 17.20 3.16
CA LEU A 153 9.12 16.21 4.03
C LEU A 153 8.09 15.49 4.91
N PHE A 154 7.13 16.24 5.46
CA PHE A 154 6.04 15.66 6.22
C PHE A 154 5.20 14.71 5.36
N MET A 155 4.82 15.07 4.14
CA MET A 155 4.03 14.20 3.26
C MET A 155 4.79 12.95 2.80
N ILE A 156 6.11 13.04 2.58
CA ILE A 156 6.94 11.88 2.28
C ILE A 156 6.93 10.90 3.46
N THR A 157 7.23 11.39 4.66
CA THR A 157 7.26 10.57 5.88
C THR A 157 5.88 10.02 6.23
N PHE A 158 4.81 10.79 5.94
CA PHE A 158 3.41 10.36 6.02
C PHE A 158 3.07 9.27 5.01
N GLY A 159 3.53 9.37 3.77
CA GLY A 159 3.40 8.30 2.78
C GLY A 159 4.06 7.00 3.24
N ILE A 160 5.28 7.07 3.78
CA ILE A 160 6.02 5.91 4.29
C ILE A 160 5.33 5.29 5.50
N PHE A 161 4.95 6.12 6.48
CA PHE A 161 4.21 5.67 7.66
C PHE A 161 2.89 4.99 7.28
N PHE A 162 2.11 5.65 6.41
CA PHE A 162 0.81 5.15 5.99
C PHE A 162 0.95 3.84 5.21
N PHE A 163 1.97 3.70 4.36
CA PHE A 163 2.32 2.44 3.72
C PHE A 163 2.58 1.33 4.75
N GLY A 164 3.45 1.56 5.74
CA GLY A 164 3.75 0.60 6.79
C GLY A 164 2.52 0.13 7.55
N LEU A 165 1.67 1.08 7.94
CA LEU A 165 0.44 0.81 8.69
C LEU A 165 -0.55 -0.01 7.87
N ILE A 166 -0.87 0.46 6.65
CA ILE A 166 -1.84 -0.20 5.78
C ILE A 166 -1.34 -1.59 5.37
N ASN A 167 -0.06 -1.75 5.06
CA ASN A 167 0.48 -3.05 4.65
C ASN A 167 0.42 -4.07 5.79
N THR A 168 0.74 -3.65 7.01
CA THR A 168 0.62 -4.51 8.21
C THR A 168 -0.83 -4.96 8.41
N ILE A 169 -1.79 -4.02 8.34
CA ILE A 169 -3.22 -4.33 8.47
C ILE A 169 -3.66 -5.30 7.36
N ARG A 170 -3.26 -5.06 6.11
CA ARG A 170 -3.60 -5.92 4.96
C ARG A 170 -3.06 -7.34 5.14
N ASN A 171 -1.80 -7.49 5.54
CA ASN A 171 -1.18 -8.81 5.77
C ASN A 171 -1.94 -9.59 6.85
N ILE A 172 -2.24 -8.95 7.98
CA ILE A 172 -2.99 -9.58 9.08
C ILE A 172 -4.39 -9.98 8.62
N ILE A 173 -5.14 -9.09 7.97
CA ILE A 173 -6.49 -9.38 7.47
C ILE A 173 -6.45 -10.54 6.47
N TYR A 174 -5.47 -10.56 5.56
CA TYR A 174 -5.32 -11.62 4.57
C TYR A 174 -5.07 -12.97 5.23
N LEU A 175 -4.16 -13.06 6.19
CA LEU A 175 -3.89 -14.30 6.94
C LEU A 175 -5.09 -14.77 7.76
N VAL A 176 -5.80 -13.85 8.41
CA VAL A 176 -7.03 -14.17 9.15
C VAL A 176 -8.09 -14.74 8.20
N ARG A 177 -8.27 -14.14 7.02
CA ARG A 177 -9.18 -14.64 5.99
C ARG A 177 -8.80 -16.04 5.52
N LEU A 178 -7.51 -16.29 5.25
CA LEU A 178 -7.03 -17.62 4.85
C LEU A 178 -7.33 -18.66 5.93
N LYS A 179 -7.05 -18.36 7.20
CA LYS A 179 -7.36 -19.25 8.32
C LYS A 179 -8.85 -19.56 8.45
N LEU A 180 -9.71 -18.56 8.25
CA LEU A 180 -11.16 -18.74 8.28
C LEU A 180 -11.65 -19.61 7.12
N GLN A 181 -11.06 -19.48 5.93
CA GLN A 181 -11.38 -20.35 4.79
C GLN A 181 -11.01 -21.80 5.07
N MET A 182 -9.83 -22.06 5.65
CA MET A 182 -9.41 -23.42 6.01
C MET A 182 -10.36 -24.08 7.02
N LYS A 183 -10.83 -23.33 8.02
CA LYS A 183 -11.83 -23.85 8.97
C LYS A 183 -13.16 -24.22 8.32
N LYS A 184 -13.59 -23.50 7.28
CA LYS A 184 -14.83 -23.82 6.56
C LYS A 184 -14.70 -25.10 5.75
N THR A 185 -13.57 -25.30 5.07
CA THR A 185 -13.31 -26.51 4.27
C THR A 185 -13.18 -27.76 5.14
N ASN A 186 -12.66 -27.67 6.37
CA ASN A 186 -12.57 -28.82 7.27
C ASN A 186 -13.91 -29.22 7.91
N ASN A 187 -14.93 -28.35 7.83
CA ASN A 187 -16.26 -28.57 8.43
C ASN A 187 -17.33 -28.94 7.38
N SER A 188 -16.97 -29.01 6.10
CA SER A 188 -17.81 -29.39 4.96
C SER A 188 -17.43 -30.76 4.46
#